data_AF-A0AA88LCK3-F1
#
_entry.id   AF-A0AA88LCK3-F1
#
_cell.length_a   1.000
_cell.length_b   1.000
_cell.length_c   1.000
_cell.angle_alpha   90.00
_cell.angle_beta   90.00
_cell.angle_gamma   90.00
#
_symmetry.space_group_name_H-M   'P 1'
#
loop_
_entity.id
_entity.type
_entity.pdbx_description
1 polymer ?
#
loop_
_entity_poly.entity_id
_entity_poly.type
_entity_poly.pdbx_seq_one_letter_code
_entity_poly.pdbx_strand_id
1 'polypeptide(L)'
;MNIQDPYLEKADPVPRTTKKAKNTAWLKPFEDSSFPAEDFSLFYSKRPFRRVRWLRPHKICSDPQFVVNDASRFDNQQGELGDCWLLAAMTNLTINTVLFKRIAPDDQSFDDGEYAGIFHFRFWQYGQWVDDVID
;
A
#
# COMPACT_ATOMS: atom_id res chain seq x y z
N MET A 1 31.73 8.36 4.37
CA MET A 1 31.50 7.02 4.95
C MET A 1 30.37 6.40 4.14
N ASN A 2 30.72 5.48 3.24
CA ASN A 2 29.76 4.88 2.31
C ASN A 2 29.09 3.71 3.05
N ILE A 3 27.83 3.89 3.47
CA ILE A 3 27.07 2.82 4.10
C ILE A 3 26.50 1.99 2.95
N GLN A 4 27.30 1.05 2.43
CA GLN A 4 26.76 -0.03 1.62
C GLN A 4 25.96 -0.93 2.55
N ASP A 5 24.64 -0.86 2.43
CA ASP A 5 23.70 -1.73 3.13
C ASP A 5 23.86 -3.17 2.59
N PRO A 6 24.37 -4.12 3.40
CA PRO A 6 24.62 -5.50 2.97
C PRO A 6 23.33 -6.31 2.71
N TYR A 7 22.15 -5.72 2.89
CA TYR A 7 20.86 -6.35 2.66
C TYR A 7 20.20 -5.97 1.33
N LEU A 8 20.87 -5.20 0.46
CA LEU A 8 20.35 -4.81 -0.86
C LEU A 8 20.31 -5.95 -1.90
N GLU A 9 21.05 -7.05 -1.69
CA GLU A 9 21.16 -8.13 -2.68
C GLU A 9 20.20 -9.32 -2.47
N LYS A 10 19.31 -9.27 -1.46
CA LYS A 10 18.46 -10.41 -1.09
C LYS A 10 16.96 -10.12 -1.06
N ALA A 11 16.48 -9.13 -1.81
CA ALA A 11 15.07 -9.09 -2.14
C ALA A 11 14.84 -10.12 -3.25
N ASP A 12 14.02 -11.13 -2.97
CA ASP A 12 13.57 -12.05 -4.02
C ASP A 12 12.93 -11.24 -5.15
N PRO A 13 13.23 -11.52 -6.42
CA PRO A 13 12.62 -10.80 -7.53
C PRO A 13 11.11 -11.01 -7.49
N VAL A 14 10.36 -9.92 -7.32
CA VAL A 14 8.91 -9.90 -7.55
C VAL A 14 8.67 -10.45 -8.95
N PRO A 15 7.76 -11.42 -9.15
CA PRO A 15 7.48 -11.96 -10.46
C PRO A 15 7.03 -10.84 -11.40
N ARG A 16 7.92 -10.39 -12.29
CA ARG A 16 7.55 -9.52 -13.40
C ARG A 16 6.64 -10.32 -14.31
N THR A 17 5.34 -10.05 -14.25
CA THR A 17 4.32 -10.61 -15.13
C THR A 17 4.55 -10.12 -16.56
N THR A 18 5.50 -10.73 -17.24
CA THR A 18 5.64 -10.62 -18.69
C THR A 18 4.57 -11.49 -19.33
N LYS A 19 3.42 -10.87 -19.66
CA LYS A 19 2.56 -11.32 -20.76
C LYS A 19 1.63 -10.20 -21.18
N LYS A 20 1.95 -9.56 -22.31
CA LYS A 20 0.98 -8.83 -23.13
C LYS A 20 -0.12 -9.81 -23.55
N ALA A 21 -1.23 -9.83 -22.82
CA ALA A 21 -2.44 -10.52 -23.20
C ALA A 21 -3.53 -9.46 -23.41
N LYS A 22 -3.75 -9.09 -24.67
CA LYS A 22 -4.98 -8.41 -25.07
C LYS A 22 -6.11 -9.42 -24.93
N ASN A 23 -6.83 -9.39 -23.81
CA ASN A 23 -8.13 -10.04 -23.62
C ASN A 23 -8.88 -9.27 -22.52
N THR A 24 -9.72 -8.34 -22.95
CA THR A 24 -10.67 -7.57 -22.14
C THR A 24 -11.82 -8.46 -21.64
N ALA A 25 -11.50 -9.38 -20.75
CA ALA A 25 -12.45 -9.87 -19.75
C ALA A 25 -12.03 -9.20 -18.44
N TRP A 26 -12.92 -8.45 -17.80
CA TRP A 26 -12.67 -7.84 -16.51
C TRP A 26 -12.25 -8.94 -15.53
N LEU A 27 -10.94 -9.07 -15.28
CA LEU A 27 -10.46 -9.91 -14.20
C LEU A 27 -11.09 -9.38 -12.91
N LYS A 28 -11.62 -10.28 -12.09
CA LYS A 28 -12.11 -9.92 -10.76
C LYS A 28 -10.95 -9.24 -10.01
N PRO A 29 -11.15 -8.06 -9.40
CA PRO A 29 -10.13 -7.45 -8.56
C PRO A 29 -9.68 -8.42 -7.46
N PHE A 30 -8.40 -8.36 -7.10
CA PHE A 30 -7.83 -9.13 -6.00
C PHE A 30 -8.58 -8.84 -4.69
N GLU A 31 -8.80 -9.85 -3.85
CA GLU A 31 -9.43 -9.73 -2.54
C GLU A 31 -8.55 -10.48 -1.53
N ASP A 32 -8.13 -9.82 -0.46
CA ASP A 32 -7.25 -10.44 0.53
C ASP A 32 -8.06 -11.31 1.50
N SER A 33 -7.84 -12.63 1.43
CA SER A 33 -8.46 -13.59 2.34
C SER A 33 -7.94 -13.52 3.79
N SER A 34 -6.74 -12.98 4.00
CA SER A 34 -6.11 -12.86 5.32
C SER A 34 -6.54 -11.59 6.07
N PHE A 35 -6.88 -10.54 5.34
CA PHE A 35 -7.37 -9.26 5.86
C PHE A 35 -8.59 -8.77 5.07
N PRO A 36 -9.74 -9.44 5.16
CA PRO A 36 -10.89 -9.11 4.33
C PRO A 36 -11.56 -7.81 4.76
N ALA A 37 -12.31 -7.21 3.83
CA ALA A 37 -13.10 -5.99 4.03
C ALA A 37 -14.33 -6.19 4.95
N GLU A 38 -14.10 -6.60 6.19
CA GLU A 38 -15.11 -6.98 7.19
C GLU A 38 -14.82 -6.31 8.55
N ASP A 39 -15.83 -6.24 9.43
CA ASP A 39 -15.73 -5.53 10.72
C ASP A 39 -14.59 -6.06 11.63
N PHE A 40 -14.24 -7.34 11.52
CA PHE A 40 -13.20 -7.95 12.35
C PHE A 40 -11.78 -7.52 11.95
N SER A 41 -11.59 -7.04 10.72
CA SER A 41 -10.31 -6.45 10.27
C SER A 41 -10.11 -5.05 10.86
N LEU A 42 -11.19 -4.40 11.31
CA LEU A 42 -11.14 -3.08 11.94
C LEU A 42 -11.07 -3.16 13.46
N PHE A 43 -11.78 -4.10 14.09
CA PHE A 43 -11.90 -4.14 15.55
C PHE A 43 -11.75 -5.55 16.11
N TYR A 44 -10.94 -5.68 17.17
CA TYR A 44 -10.69 -6.95 17.84
C TYR A 44 -11.67 -7.27 18.99
N SER A 45 -12.35 -6.26 19.57
CA SER A 45 -13.13 -6.44 20.82
C SER A 45 -14.50 -5.78 20.87
N LYS A 46 -14.72 -4.69 20.14
CA LYS A 46 -15.98 -3.94 20.14
C LYS A 46 -16.46 -3.73 18.73
N ARG A 47 -17.76 -3.91 18.49
CA ARG A 47 -18.35 -3.50 17.21
C ARG A 47 -18.22 -1.98 17.05
N PRO A 48 -17.97 -1.50 15.82
CA PRO A 48 -17.83 -0.07 15.58
C PRO A 48 -19.08 0.69 16.02
N PHE A 49 -18.89 1.89 16.57
CA PHE A 49 -19.99 2.80 16.89
C PHE A 49 -20.67 3.34 15.61
N ARG A 50 -19.98 3.31 14.46
CA ARG A 50 -20.45 3.79 13.17
C ARG A 50 -20.31 2.72 12.10
N ARG A 51 -21.29 2.60 11.22
CA ARG A 51 -21.23 1.66 10.11
C ARG A 51 -20.16 2.09 9.10
N VAL A 52 -19.12 1.28 8.93
CA VAL A 52 -18.09 1.47 7.90
C VAL A 52 -18.57 0.84 6.60
N ARG A 53 -18.25 1.47 5.47
CA ARG A 53 -18.43 0.91 4.13
C ARG A 53 -17.07 0.83 3.47
N TRP A 54 -16.69 -0.36 3.03
CA TRP A 54 -15.49 -0.58 2.27
C TRP A 54 -15.73 -0.23 0.80
N LEU A 55 -14.92 0.69 0.28
CA LEU A 55 -15.00 1.18 -1.10
C LEU A 55 -13.59 1.23 -1.67
N ARG A 56 -13.40 0.71 -2.89
CA ARG A 56 -12.14 0.89 -3.62
C ARG A 56 -12.00 2.34 -4.10
N PRO A 57 -10.77 2.84 -4.35
CA PRO A 57 -10.52 4.22 -4.75
C PRO A 57 -11.36 4.70 -5.95
N HIS A 58 -11.55 3.86 -6.97
CA HIS A 58 -12.38 4.13 -8.15
C HIS A 58 -13.89 4.32 -7.85
N LYS A 59 -14.35 3.94 -6.65
CA LYS A 59 -15.72 4.19 -6.17
C LYS A 59 -15.81 5.48 -5.34
N ILE A 60 -14.68 6.10 -5.01
CA ILE A 60 -14.56 7.31 -4.20
C ILE A 60 -14.30 8.53 -5.09
N CYS A 61 -13.41 8.41 -6.06
CA CYS A 61 -13.10 9.46 -7.04
C CYS A 61 -12.97 8.88 -8.47
N SER A 62 -13.01 9.75 -9.48
CA SER A 62 -12.99 9.37 -10.90
C SER A 62 -11.60 9.04 -11.45
N ASP A 63 -10.56 9.61 -10.84
CA ASP A 63 -9.15 9.47 -11.26
C ASP A 63 -8.28 9.23 -10.03
N PRO A 64 -8.30 8.01 -9.45
CA PRO A 64 -7.47 7.68 -8.31
C PRO A 64 -6.01 7.58 -8.76
N GLN A 65 -5.11 8.17 -7.98
CA GLN A 65 -3.66 8.09 -8.21
C GLN A 65 -3.00 7.60 -6.93
N PHE A 66 -1.98 6.74 -7.05
CA PHE A 66 -1.32 6.15 -5.90
C PHE A 66 -0.46 7.19 -5.17
N VAL A 67 0.29 8.00 -5.93
CA VAL A 67 1.05 9.16 -5.45
C VAL A 67 0.90 10.29 -6.47
N VAL A 68 0.64 11.52 -6.02
CA VAL A 68 0.48 12.70 -6.88
C VAL A 68 1.66 13.65 -6.66
N ASN A 69 2.47 13.90 -7.70
CA ASN A 69 3.61 14.84 -7.65
C ASN A 69 4.68 14.54 -6.57
N ASP A 70 4.87 13.27 -6.21
CA ASP A 70 5.67 12.74 -5.08
C ASP A 70 4.99 12.78 -3.70
N ALA A 71 5.45 11.89 -2.82
CA ALA A 71 4.98 11.80 -1.45
C ALA A 71 5.42 13.03 -0.63
N SER A 72 4.47 13.59 0.10
CA SER A 72 4.63 14.83 0.84
C SER A 72 4.04 14.72 2.23
N ARG A 73 4.59 15.51 3.17
CA ARG A 73 4.02 15.65 4.51
C ARG A 73 2.56 16.11 4.50
N PHE A 74 2.14 16.80 3.45
CA PHE A 74 0.78 17.32 3.31
C PHE A 74 -0.24 16.25 2.91
N ASP A 75 0.22 15.06 2.53
CA ASP A 75 -0.65 13.93 2.16
C ASP A 75 -1.21 13.20 3.40
N ASN A 76 -0.63 13.46 4.57
CA ASN A 76 -1.00 12.81 5.82
C ASN A 76 -2.04 13.65 6.58
N GLN A 77 -3.30 13.22 6.55
CA GLN A 77 -4.39 13.84 7.32
C GLN A 77 -4.94 12.85 8.34
N GLN A 78 -5.00 13.26 9.61
CA GLN A 78 -5.48 12.39 10.68
C GLN A 78 -6.99 12.15 10.56
N GLY A 79 -7.36 10.86 10.55
CA GLY A 79 -8.75 10.42 10.61
C GLY A 79 -9.25 10.18 12.04
N GLU A 80 -10.29 9.36 12.18
CA GLU A 80 -10.94 9.09 13.47
C GLU A 80 -10.23 8.01 14.33
N LEU A 81 -9.15 7.39 13.84
CA LEU A 81 -8.52 6.20 14.45
C LEU A 81 -7.62 6.50 15.66
N GLY A 82 -7.17 7.75 15.83
CA GLY A 82 -6.32 8.14 16.97
C GLY A 82 -4.87 7.64 16.88
N ASP A 83 -4.37 7.42 15.67
CA ASP A 83 -3.07 6.86 15.32
C ASP A 83 -2.03 7.94 14.94
N CYS A 84 -2.10 9.11 15.58
CA CYS A 84 -1.23 10.25 15.26
C CYS A 84 0.27 9.93 15.32
N TRP A 85 0.67 8.96 16.15
CA TRP A 85 2.05 8.48 16.25
C TRP A 85 2.54 7.84 14.94
N LEU A 86 1.66 7.13 14.22
CA LEU A 86 1.97 6.53 12.92
C LEU A 86 2.04 7.60 11.83
N LEU A 87 1.06 8.51 11.80
CA LEU A 87 1.03 9.62 10.84
C LEU A 87 2.25 10.55 10.96
N ALA A 88 2.73 10.78 12.18
CA ALA A 88 3.96 11.53 12.42
C ALA A 88 5.19 10.80 11.84
N ALA A 89 5.26 9.47 11.99
CA ALA A 89 6.33 8.67 11.40
C ALA A 89 6.27 8.69 9.85
N MET A 90 5.09 8.52 9.26
CA MET A 90 4.88 8.60 7.81
C MET A 90 5.23 9.98 7.25
N THR A 91 4.87 11.04 7.97
CA THR A 91 5.23 12.41 7.62
C THR A 91 6.75 12.59 7.54
N ASN A 92 7.48 12.10 8.55
CA ASN A 92 8.95 12.16 8.54
C ASN A 92 9.55 11.31 7.42
N LEU A 93 8.91 10.18 7.09
CA LEU A 93 9.34 9.30 6.02
C LEU A 93 9.31 9.98 4.64
N THR A 94 8.33 10.85 4.37
CA THR A 94 8.24 11.57 3.08
C THR A 94 9.45 12.48 2.79
N ILE A 95 10.21 12.86 3.82
CA ILE A 95 11.41 13.69 3.66
C ILE A 95 12.56 12.88 3.03
N ASN A 96 12.56 11.56 3.21
CA ASN A 96 13.55 10.65 2.66
C ASN A 96 12.91 9.77 1.58
N THR A 97 12.95 10.25 0.34
CA THR A 97 12.35 9.57 -0.82
C THR A 97 12.91 8.18 -1.07
N VAL A 98 14.19 7.93 -0.77
CA VAL A 98 14.80 6.59 -0.91
C VAL A 98 14.20 5.61 0.10
N LEU A 99 14.06 6.04 1.36
CA LEU A 99 13.45 5.19 2.38
C LEU A 99 11.94 5.02 2.14
N PHE A 100 11.25 6.08 1.70
CA PHE A 100 9.84 6.01 1.30
C PHE A 100 9.63 4.96 0.21
N LYS A 101 10.41 5.01 -0.88
CA LYS A 101 10.34 4.03 -1.98
C LYS A 101 10.73 2.61 -1.57
N ARG A 102 11.47 2.45 -0.47
CA ARG A 102 11.74 1.13 0.12
C ARG A 102 10.50 0.54 0.78
N ILE A 103 9.68 1.38 1.42
CA ILE A 103 8.43 0.99 2.11
C ILE A 103 7.25 0.90 1.15
N ALA A 104 7.11 1.87 0.24
CA ALA A 104 6.08 1.92 -0.80
C ALA A 104 6.76 1.94 -2.18
N PRO A 105 7.01 0.76 -2.78
CA PRO A 105 7.62 0.65 -4.11
C PRO A 105 6.82 1.38 -5.20
N ASP A 106 7.53 1.91 -6.21
CA ASP A 106 6.97 2.70 -7.31
C ASP A 106 6.54 1.86 -8.53
N ASP A 107 6.47 0.53 -8.38
CA ASP A 107 5.96 -0.43 -9.36
C ASP A 107 4.45 -0.69 -9.22
N GLN A 108 3.72 0.29 -8.66
CA GLN A 108 2.30 0.20 -8.35
C GLN A 108 1.56 1.46 -8.78
N SER A 109 0.45 1.31 -9.49
CA SER A 109 -0.35 2.43 -9.99
C SER A 109 -1.82 2.03 -10.12
N PHE A 110 -2.67 3.02 -10.40
CA PHE A 110 -4.06 2.80 -10.81
C PHE A 110 -4.20 2.81 -12.34
N ASP A 111 -3.10 2.78 -13.09
CA ASP A 111 -3.13 2.93 -14.54
C ASP A 111 -3.89 1.77 -15.22
N ASP A 112 -4.66 2.13 -16.25
CA ASP A 112 -5.48 1.20 -17.00
C ASP A 112 -4.64 0.06 -17.59
N GLY A 113 -4.96 -1.17 -17.20
CA GLY A 113 -4.30 -2.39 -17.68
C GLY A 113 -3.18 -2.91 -16.78
N GLU A 114 -2.76 -2.15 -15.76
CA GLU A 114 -1.82 -2.60 -14.73
C GLU A 114 -2.52 -2.82 -13.38
N TYR A 115 -3.55 -2.03 -13.09
CA TYR A 115 -4.29 -2.15 -11.84
C TYR A 115 -5.17 -3.41 -11.78
N ALA A 116 -4.92 -4.25 -10.76
CA ALA A 116 -5.68 -5.47 -10.49
C ALA A 116 -6.41 -5.46 -9.13
N GLY A 117 -6.50 -4.29 -8.47
CA GLY A 117 -7.07 -4.21 -7.13
C GLY A 117 -6.16 -4.76 -6.03
N ILE A 118 -4.84 -4.59 -6.21
CA ILE A 118 -3.80 -5.11 -5.31
C ILE A 118 -2.68 -4.07 -5.16
N PHE A 119 -2.17 -3.94 -3.95
CA PHE A 119 -0.98 -3.16 -3.60
C PHE A 119 -0.12 -3.94 -2.61
N HIS A 120 1.12 -3.51 -2.43
CA HIS A 120 2.04 -4.08 -1.46
C HIS A 120 2.95 -3.03 -0.83
N PHE A 121 3.36 -3.30 0.40
CA PHE A 121 4.22 -2.43 1.21
C PHE A 121 5.26 -3.27 1.93
N ARG A 122 6.43 -2.69 2.18
CA ARG A 122 7.53 -3.39 2.84
C ARG A 122 7.79 -2.81 4.21
N PHE A 123 7.76 -3.67 5.23
CA PHE A 123 8.06 -3.29 6.60
C PHE A 123 9.28 -4.04 7.12
N TRP A 124 10.09 -3.35 7.92
CA TRP A 124 11.22 -3.98 8.58
C TRP A 124 10.78 -4.63 9.89
N GLN A 125 10.77 -5.95 9.93
CA GLN A 125 10.36 -6.73 11.10
C GLN A 125 11.42 -7.78 11.42
N TYR A 126 11.83 -7.85 12.68
CA TYR A 126 12.78 -8.86 13.19
C TYR A 126 14.07 -9.02 12.38
N GLY A 127 14.60 -7.92 11.84
CA GLY A 127 15.85 -7.92 11.08
C GLY A 127 15.70 -8.28 9.60
N GLN A 128 14.47 -8.30 9.08
CA GLN A 128 14.18 -8.63 7.69
C GLN A 128 13.12 -7.68 7.10
N TRP A 129 13.15 -7.49 5.78
CA TRP A 129 12.06 -6.83 5.06
C TRP A 129 10.97 -7.87 4.79
N VAL A 130 9.76 -7.57 5.26
CA VAL A 130 8.55 -8.34 5.01
C VAL A 130 7.72 -7.57 3.99
N ASP A 131 7.22 -8.26 2.97
CA ASP A 131 6.38 -7.69 1.92
C ASP A 131 4.91 -8.05 2.21
N ASP A 132 4.12 -7.06 2.58
CA ASP A 132 2.72 -7.18 2.97
C ASP A 132 1.82 -6.72 1.81
N VAL A 133 0.89 -7.58 1.40
CA VAL A 133 0.01 -7.39 0.23
C VAL A 133 -1.42 -7.12 0.68
N ILE A 134 -2.09 -6.14 0.07
CA ILE A 134 -3.48 -5.74 0.40
C ILE A 134 -4.30 -5.45 -0.87
N ASP A 135 -5.64 -5.42 -0.75
CA ASP A 135 -6.59 -5.08 -1.83
C ASP A 135 -6.98 -3.59 -1.94
#